data_AF-D0LVH2-F1
#
_entry.id   AF-D0LVH2-F1
#
_cell.length_a   1.000
_cell.length_b   1.000
_cell.length_c   1.000
_cell.angle_alpha   90.00
_cell.angle_beta   90.00
_cell.angle_gamma   90.00
#
_symmetry.space_group_name_H-M   'P 1'
#
loop_
_entity.id
_entity.type
_entity.pdbx_description
1 polymer ?
#
loop_
_entity_poly.entity_id
_entity_poly.type
_entity_poly.pdbx_seq_one_letter_code
_entity_poly.pdbx_strand_id
1 'polypeptide(L)'
;MPLLVVVLGVSAMLAAVACGSSGAGASSPQRSARADFPYASYPSEIRSDCEIVVKRCDKCHTLDRVLVARVESREHWTLYVRRMRRMPGSGISAADADAAVNCLAYRSALQAGAEPEPATEPAPATAPAPEPAVEPTTEEDSP
;
A
#
# COMPACT_ATOMS: atom_id res chain seq x y z
N MET A 1 15.34 78.70 22.63
CA MET A 1 16.46 78.59 23.60
C MET A 1 16.70 77.12 23.89
N PRO A 2 17.95 76.74 24.15
CA PRO A 2 18.59 75.61 23.47
C PRO A 2 18.98 74.45 24.41
N LEU A 3 19.60 73.42 23.82
CA LEU A 3 20.73 72.66 24.35
C LEU A 3 20.61 72.00 25.75
N LEU A 4 20.59 70.67 25.74
CA LEU A 4 21.34 69.79 26.67
C LEU A 4 21.39 68.40 26.01
N VAL A 5 22.46 68.03 25.28
CA VAL A 5 23.66 67.33 25.80
C VAL A 5 23.24 66.10 26.62
N VAL A 6 23.53 64.86 26.21
CA VAL A 6 24.70 64.08 26.67
C VAL A 6 24.71 62.75 25.87
N VAL A 7 25.67 62.56 24.98
CA VAL A 7 26.86 61.67 25.12
C VAL A 7 26.58 60.16 25.02
N LEU A 8 27.08 59.61 23.90
CA LEU A 8 27.81 58.35 23.71
C LEU A 8 27.45 57.13 24.58
N GLY A 9 27.10 56.03 23.90
CA GLY A 9 27.13 54.69 24.47
C GLY A 9 27.05 53.62 23.39
N VAL A 10 28.17 53.41 22.69
CA VAL A 10 28.37 52.25 21.81
C VAL A 10 28.16 50.98 22.62
N SER A 11 27.24 50.12 22.20
CA SER A 11 27.20 48.72 22.65
C SER A 11 26.85 47.85 21.47
N ALA A 12 27.89 47.59 20.68
CA ALA A 12 27.96 46.44 19.80
C ALA A 12 28.04 45.19 20.69
N MET A 13 26.92 44.52 20.90
CA MET A 13 26.88 43.14 21.38
C MET A 13 26.63 42.23 20.18
N LEU A 14 27.74 41.71 19.65
CA LEU A 14 27.80 40.57 18.74
C LEU A 14 27.09 39.37 19.41
N ALA A 15 25.88 39.06 18.97
CA ALA A 15 25.31 37.74 19.18
C ALA A 15 25.64 36.89 17.95
N ALA A 16 26.64 36.01 18.10
CA ALA A 16 26.97 34.98 17.14
C ALA A 16 25.74 34.10 16.90
N VAL A 17 25.10 34.26 15.74
CA VAL A 17 24.08 33.31 15.27
C VAL A 17 24.82 32.06 14.85
N ALA A 18 24.84 31.09 15.76
CA ALA A 18 25.36 29.76 15.51
C ALA A 18 24.62 29.13 14.33
N CYS A 19 25.38 28.63 13.35
CA CYS A 19 24.91 27.68 12.35
C CYS A 19 24.41 26.41 13.07
N GLY A 20 23.13 26.41 13.42
CA GLY A 20 22.42 25.20 13.81
C GLY A 20 22.21 24.34 12.56
N SER A 21 23.10 23.39 12.32
CA SER A 21 22.88 22.29 11.40
C SER A 21 21.74 21.41 11.95
N SER A 22 20.51 21.79 11.63
CA SER A 22 19.33 20.96 11.84
C SER A 22 19.36 19.79 10.87
N GLY A 23 20.06 18.73 11.28
CA GLY A 23 19.89 17.39 10.72
C GLY A 23 18.51 16.86 11.11
N ALA A 24 17.47 17.26 10.37
CA ALA A 24 16.18 16.60 10.43
C ALA A 24 16.24 15.34 9.57
N GLY A 25 16.64 14.23 10.20
CA GLY A 25 16.34 12.90 9.68
C GLY A 25 14.82 12.68 9.72
N ALA A 26 14.12 13.13 8.68
CA ALA A 26 12.70 12.88 8.50
C ALA A 26 12.49 11.38 8.30
N SER A 27 12.12 10.70 9.38
CA SER A 27 11.72 9.30 9.36
C SER A 27 10.38 9.16 8.61
N SER A 28 10.51 8.75 7.35
CA SER A 28 9.64 7.89 6.55
C SER A 28 8.16 8.28 6.35
N PRO A 29 7.73 8.61 5.11
CA PRO A 29 6.32 8.70 4.71
C PRO A 29 5.53 7.37 4.84
N GLN A 30 6.19 6.29 5.24
CA GLN A 30 5.62 4.96 5.42
C GLN A 30 4.54 4.87 6.52
N ARG A 31 4.58 5.76 7.53
CA ARG A 31 3.67 5.68 8.68
C ARG A 31 2.25 6.16 8.35
N SER A 32 2.09 7.15 7.48
CA SER A 32 0.77 7.70 7.13
C SER A 32 -0.07 6.69 6.33
N ALA A 33 0.52 6.05 5.31
CA ALA A 33 -0.20 5.12 4.45
C ALA A 33 -0.80 3.92 5.21
N ARG A 34 -0.14 3.41 6.26
CA ARG A 34 -0.70 2.38 7.14
C ARG A 34 -1.88 2.86 7.98
N ALA A 35 -1.85 4.12 8.40
CA ALA A 35 -2.93 4.71 9.18
C ALA A 35 -4.19 4.96 8.34
N ASP A 36 -4.01 5.16 7.02
CA ASP A 36 -5.08 5.57 6.12
C ASP A 36 -5.88 4.40 5.52
N PHE A 37 -5.43 3.14 5.66
CA PHE A 37 -6.21 2.00 5.19
C PHE A 37 -7.37 1.72 6.17
N PRO A 38 -8.65 1.86 5.77
CA PRO A 38 -9.77 1.92 6.70
C PRO A 38 -10.32 0.52 7.08
N TYR A 39 -9.45 -0.41 7.48
CA TYR A 39 -9.84 -1.80 7.76
C TYR A 39 -10.26 -2.07 9.22
N ALA A 40 -10.10 -1.09 10.11
CA ALA A 40 -10.43 -1.24 11.53
C ALA A 40 -11.93 -1.54 11.78
N SER A 41 -12.81 -1.01 10.93
CA SER A 41 -14.27 -1.23 11.01
C SER A 41 -14.75 -2.52 10.35
N TYR A 42 -13.86 -3.26 9.67
CA TYR A 42 -14.24 -4.49 8.97
C TYR A 42 -14.48 -5.65 9.96
N PRO A 43 -15.24 -6.69 9.57
CA PRO A 43 -15.35 -7.95 10.31
C PRO A 43 -13.97 -8.52 10.67
N SER A 44 -13.86 -9.26 11.78
CA SER A 44 -12.58 -9.74 12.32
C SER A 44 -11.76 -10.53 11.32
N GLU A 45 -12.42 -11.37 10.54
CA GLU A 45 -11.82 -12.27 9.55
C GLU A 45 -11.23 -11.46 8.38
N ILE A 46 -11.99 -10.47 7.90
CA ILE A 46 -11.53 -9.54 6.86
C ILE A 46 -10.42 -8.63 7.39
N ARG A 47 -10.48 -8.24 8.67
CA ARG A 47 -9.46 -7.41 9.31
C ARG A 47 -8.10 -8.10 9.28
N SER A 48 -8.03 -9.39 9.65
CA SER A 48 -6.78 -10.17 9.55
C SER A 48 -6.25 -10.27 8.13
N ASP A 49 -7.14 -10.40 7.14
CA ASP A 49 -6.77 -10.41 5.73
C ASP A 49 -6.22 -9.04 5.28
N CYS A 50 -6.80 -7.95 5.78
CA CYS A 50 -6.33 -6.59 5.48
C CYS A 50 -4.99 -6.23 6.12
N GLU A 51 -4.63 -6.84 7.25
CA GLU A 51 -3.29 -6.69 7.83
C GLU A 51 -2.20 -7.20 6.87
N ILE A 52 -2.50 -8.25 6.08
CA ILE A 52 -1.59 -8.73 5.04
C ILE A 52 -1.39 -7.66 3.96
N VAL A 53 -2.46 -6.98 3.52
CA VAL A 53 -2.35 -5.87 2.55
C VAL A 53 -1.43 -4.78 3.09
N VAL A 54 -1.65 -4.34 4.32
CA VAL A 54 -0.85 -3.27 4.95
C VAL A 54 0.60 -3.68 5.21
N LYS A 55 0.85 -4.97 5.48
CA LYS A 55 2.19 -5.51 5.69
C LYS A 55 2.97 -5.73 4.40
N ARG A 56 2.31 -6.20 3.34
CA ARG A 56 2.96 -6.65 2.09
C ARG A 56 2.94 -5.60 0.99
N CYS A 57 1.81 -4.96 0.75
CA CYS A 57 1.65 -4.05 -0.39
C CYS A 57 2.37 -2.71 -0.21
N ASP A 58 2.71 -2.34 1.02
CA ASP A 58 3.47 -1.13 1.36
C ASP A 58 5.00 -1.32 1.22
N LYS A 59 5.48 -2.56 1.02
CA LYS A 59 6.92 -2.87 1.01
C LYS A 59 7.68 -2.26 -0.17
N CYS A 60 7.05 -2.17 -1.33
CA CYS A 60 7.70 -1.77 -2.59
C CYS A 60 7.26 -0.39 -3.08
N HIS A 61 6.12 0.11 -2.62
CA HIS A 61 5.57 1.45 -2.89
C HIS A 61 4.48 1.75 -1.83
N THR A 62 4.01 3.00 -1.77
CA THR A 62 2.94 3.37 -0.84
C THR A 62 1.63 2.63 -1.13
N LEU A 63 0.79 2.49 -0.10
CA LEU A 63 -0.56 1.91 -0.24
C LEU A 63 -1.52 2.74 -1.10
N ASP A 64 -1.17 3.99 -1.43
CA ASP A 64 -1.99 4.89 -2.25
C ASP A 64 -2.44 4.22 -3.56
N ARG A 65 -1.56 3.42 -4.17
CA ARG A 65 -1.88 2.70 -5.42
C ARG A 65 -3.09 1.79 -5.29
N VAL A 66 -3.25 1.17 -4.13
CA VAL A 66 -4.39 0.30 -3.82
C VAL A 66 -5.59 1.15 -3.41
N LEU A 67 -5.35 2.24 -2.66
CA LEU A 67 -6.42 3.11 -2.18
C LEU A 67 -7.15 3.82 -3.34
N VAL A 68 -6.44 4.23 -4.39
CA VAL A 68 -7.03 4.93 -5.54
C VAL A 68 -7.42 3.99 -6.70
N ALA A 69 -7.14 2.70 -6.59
CA ALA A 69 -7.47 1.73 -7.62
C ALA A 69 -8.99 1.57 -7.77
N ARG A 70 -9.48 1.74 -8.99
CA ARG A 70 -10.88 1.49 -9.38
C ARG A 70 -11.03 0.07 -9.90
N VAL A 71 -10.86 -0.91 -9.02
CA VAL A 71 -11.04 -2.32 -9.32
C VAL A 71 -12.24 -2.80 -8.53
N GLU A 72 -13.23 -3.36 -9.22
CA GLU A 72 -14.51 -3.76 -8.60
C GLU A 72 -14.60 -5.27 -8.40
N SER A 73 -14.00 -6.07 -9.29
CA SER A 73 -14.14 -7.53 -9.26
C SER A 73 -13.00 -8.24 -8.54
N ARG A 74 -13.33 -9.36 -7.89
CA ARG A 74 -12.36 -10.26 -7.26
C ARG A 74 -11.36 -10.80 -8.27
N GLU A 75 -11.81 -11.17 -9.47
CA GLU A 75 -10.96 -11.74 -10.51
C GLU A 75 -9.87 -10.75 -10.92
N HIS A 76 -10.22 -9.47 -11.06
CA HIS A 76 -9.26 -8.44 -11.41
C HIS A 76 -8.26 -8.20 -10.26
N TRP A 77 -8.71 -8.22 -9.00
CA TRP A 77 -7.80 -8.21 -7.86
C TRP A 77 -6.86 -9.41 -7.83
N THR A 78 -7.34 -10.61 -8.12
CA THR A 78 -6.52 -11.83 -8.22
C THR A 78 -5.41 -11.66 -9.26
N LEU A 79 -5.73 -11.15 -10.45
CA LEU A 79 -4.73 -10.89 -11.49
C LEU A 79 -3.68 -9.87 -11.03
N TYR A 80 -4.12 -8.81 -10.32
CA TYR A 80 -3.25 -7.75 -9.87
C TYR A 80 -2.30 -8.22 -8.76
N VAL A 81 -2.83 -8.86 -7.73
CA VAL A 81 -2.02 -9.42 -6.62
C VAL A 81 -1.07 -10.51 -7.14
N ARG A 82 -1.51 -11.35 -8.08
CA ARG A 82 -0.64 -12.34 -8.75
C ARG A 82 0.51 -11.70 -9.51
N ARG A 83 0.31 -10.51 -10.09
CA ARG A 83 1.42 -9.74 -10.69
C ARG A 83 2.39 -9.25 -9.62
N MET A 84 1.90 -8.67 -8.52
CA MET A 84 2.75 -8.17 -7.43
C MET A 84 3.54 -9.29 -6.76
N ARG A 85 2.94 -10.47 -6.59
CA ARG A 85 3.63 -11.66 -6.07
C ARG A 85 4.85 -12.05 -6.90
N ARG A 86 4.78 -11.93 -8.23
CA ARG A 86 5.87 -12.29 -9.15
C ARG A 86 7.01 -11.27 -9.18
N MET A 87 6.88 -10.13 -8.49
CA MET A 87 7.96 -9.16 -8.39
C MET A 87 9.10 -9.71 -7.51
N PRO A 88 10.38 -9.57 -7.93
CA PRO A 88 11.51 -9.97 -7.13
C PRO A 88 11.48 -9.31 -5.75
N GLY A 89 11.66 -10.11 -4.69
CA GLY A 89 11.66 -9.60 -3.32
C GLY A 89 10.30 -9.19 -2.77
N SER A 90 9.18 -9.45 -3.46
CA SER A 90 7.82 -9.13 -2.95
C SER A 90 7.55 -9.76 -1.59
N GLY A 91 7.98 -11.01 -1.39
CA GLY A 91 7.73 -11.78 -0.18
C GLY A 91 6.24 -12.09 0.03
N ILE A 92 5.43 -12.06 -1.03
CA ILE A 92 4.01 -12.40 -1.03
C ILE A 92 3.87 -13.90 -1.29
N SER A 93 3.44 -14.66 -0.28
CA SER A 93 3.14 -16.10 -0.43
C SER A 93 1.83 -16.32 -1.21
N ALA A 94 1.48 -17.57 -1.51
CA ALA A 94 0.16 -17.88 -2.08
C ALA A 94 -0.96 -17.51 -1.09
N ALA A 95 -0.83 -17.90 0.18
CA ALA A 95 -1.77 -17.55 1.24
C ALA A 95 -1.87 -16.03 1.46
N ASP A 96 -0.75 -15.30 1.40
CA ASP A 96 -0.76 -13.85 1.51
C ASP A 96 -1.53 -13.21 0.33
N ALA A 97 -1.43 -13.82 -0.86
CA ALA A 97 -2.15 -13.35 -2.03
C ALA A 97 -3.67 -13.57 -1.86
N ASP A 98 -4.09 -14.72 -1.36
CA ASP A 98 -5.50 -15.02 -1.13
C ASP A 98 -6.11 -14.08 -0.09
N ALA A 99 -5.42 -13.88 1.04
CA ALA A 99 -5.80 -12.91 2.06
C ALA A 99 -5.89 -11.48 1.50
N ALA A 100 -4.89 -11.06 0.72
CA ALA A 100 -4.92 -9.74 0.09
C ALA A 100 -6.13 -9.60 -0.86
N VAL A 101 -6.43 -10.60 -1.69
CA VAL A 101 -7.60 -10.57 -2.58
C VAL A 101 -8.90 -10.51 -1.79
N ASN A 102 -9.02 -11.24 -0.68
CA ASN A 102 -10.20 -11.19 0.20
C ASN A 102 -10.46 -9.78 0.73
N CYS A 103 -9.45 -9.15 1.34
CA CYS A 103 -9.55 -7.79 1.83
C CYS A 103 -9.92 -6.80 0.72
N LEU A 104 -9.25 -6.89 -0.44
CA LEU A 104 -9.42 -5.94 -1.53
C LEU A 104 -10.78 -6.08 -2.22
N ALA A 105 -11.26 -7.30 -2.42
CA ALA A 105 -12.60 -7.56 -2.95
C ALA A 105 -13.68 -7.07 -1.98
N TYR A 106 -13.53 -7.33 -0.67
CA TYR A 106 -14.45 -6.83 0.35
C TYR A 106 -14.53 -5.29 0.33
N ARG A 107 -13.37 -4.62 0.29
CA ARG A 107 -13.29 -3.16 0.19
C ARG A 107 -13.98 -2.64 -1.08
N SER A 108 -13.77 -3.29 -2.22
CA SER A 108 -14.41 -2.89 -3.49
C SER A 108 -15.93 -3.05 -3.44
N ALA A 109 -16.43 -4.12 -2.84
CA ALA A 109 -17.86 -4.32 -2.64
C ALA A 109 -18.49 -3.21 -1.77
N LEU A 110 -17.83 -2.82 -0.67
CA LEU A 110 -18.26 -1.68 0.16
C LEU A 110 -18.31 -0.37 -0.64
N GLN A 111 -17.33 -0.12 -1.50
CA GLN A 111 -17.29 1.08 -2.35
C GLN A 111 -18.41 1.09 -3.40
N ALA A 112 -18.78 -0.08 -3.89
CA ALA A 112 -19.90 -0.26 -4.81
C ALA A 112 -21.27 -0.17 -4.12
N GLY A 113 -21.31 -0.05 -2.78
CA GLY A 113 -22.55 -0.06 -2.01
C GLY A 113 -23.24 -1.42 -1.95
N ALA A 114 -22.54 -2.49 -2.34
CA ALA A 114 -23.01 -3.84 -2.12
C ALA A 114 -22.86 -4.19 -0.62
N GLU A 115 -23.74 -5.01 -0.08
CA GLU A 115 -23.50 -5.66 1.22
C GLU A 115 -22.52 -6.81 0.95
N PRO A 116 -21.24 -6.70 1.36
CA PRO A 116 -20.31 -7.78 1.17
C PRO A 116 -20.69 -8.90 2.13
N GLU A 117 -21.17 -10.02 1.60
CA GLU A 117 -21.32 -11.21 2.45
C GLU A 117 -19.96 -11.53 3.08
N PRO A 118 -19.86 -11.55 4.42
CA PRO A 118 -18.65 -12.02 5.08
C PRO A 118 -18.48 -13.47 4.64
N ALA A 119 -17.26 -13.83 4.22
CA ALA A 119 -16.92 -15.15 3.69
C ALA A 119 -17.16 -16.25 4.74
N THR A 120 -18.42 -16.61 4.95
CA THR A 120 -18.83 -17.85 5.56
C THR A 120 -18.90 -18.84 4.41
N GLU A 121 -18.06 -19.86 4.53
CA GLU A 121 -17.62 -20.80 3.50
C GLU A 121 -16.63 -20.21 2.47
N PRO A 122 -15.47 -20.87 2.28
CA PRO A 122 -14.68 -20.62 1.09
C PRO A 122 -15.60 -20.94 -0.09
N ALA A 123 -15.88 -19.95 -0.94
CA ALA A 123 -16.49 -20.19 -2.23
C ALA A 123 -15.78 -21.41 -2.83
N PRO A 124 -16.53 -22.44 -3.28
CA PRO A 124 -15.90 -23.64 -3.81
C PRO A 124 -14.89 -23.16 -4.84
N ALA A 125 -13.66 -23.62 -4.70
CA ALA A 125 -12.67 -23.49 -5.74
C ALA A 125 -13.35 -24.04 -7.00
N THR A 126 -13.91 -23.13 -7.81
CA THR A 126 -14.26 -23.45 -9.18
C THR A 126 -12.92 -23.87 -9.72
N ALA A 127 -12.78 -25.18 -9.91
CA ALA A 127 -11.61 -25.78 -10.50
C ALA A 127 -11.20 -24.88 -11.67
N PRO A 128 -9.90 -24.61 -11.86
CA PRO A 128 -9.50 -23.92 -13.07
C PRO A 128 -10.18 -24.63 -14.23
N ALA A 129 -10.95 -23.87 -15.03
CA ALA A 129 -11.35 -24.34 -16.34
C ALA A 129 -10.09 -24.96 -16.96
N PRO A 130 -10.18 -26.19 -17.52
CA PRO A 130 -9.00 -26.86 -18.01
C PRO A 130 -8.24 -25.88 -18.89
N GLU A 131 -6.99 -25.61 -18.54
CA GLU A 131 -6.08 -24.90 -19.44
C GLU A 131 -6.23 -25.62 -20.79
N PRO A 132 -6.52 -24.91 -21.90
CA PRO A 132 -6.61 -25.58 -23.18
C PRO A 132 -5.30 -26.33 -23.36
N ALA A 133 -5.40 -27.65 -23.52
CA ALA A 133 -4.26 -28.50 -23.78
C ALA A 133 -3.49 -27.85 -24.93
N VAL A 134 -2.28 -27.39 -24.65
CA VAL A 134 -1.33 -27.02 -25.69
C VAL A 134 -1.01 -28.34 -26.37
N GLU A 135 -1.68 -28.60 -27.48
CA GLU A 135 -1.39 -29.76 -28.31
C GLU A 135 0.09 -29.67 -28.71
N PRO A 136 0.90 -30.73 -28.50
CA PRO A 136 2.28 -30.72 -28.95
C PRO A 136 2.27 -30.61 -30.48
N THR A 137 2.77 -29.49 -31.01
CA THR A 137 3.13 -29.38 -32.41
C THR A 137 4.20 -30.44 -32.68
N THR A 138 3.80 -31.53 -33.35
CA THR A 138 4.75 -32.43 -34.00
C THR A 138 5.43 -31.64 -35.10
N GLU A 139 6.62 -31.12 -34.78
CA GLU A 139 7.59 -30.69 -35.78
C GLU A 139 8.06 -31.97 -36.48
N GLU A 140 7.44 -32.24 -37.64
CA GLU A 140 7.77 -33.35 -38.52
C GLU A 140 9.09 -33.00 -39.22
N ASP A 141 10.17 -33.56 -38.67
CA ASP A 141 11.48 -33.68 -39.29
C ASP A 141 11.32 -34.34 -40.67
N SER A 142 11.54 -33.56 -41.73
CA SER A 142 11.49 -34.02 -43.12
C SER A 142 12.92 -34.04 -43.69
N PRO A 143 13.29 -35.09 -44.45
CA PRO A 143 14.67 -35.42 -44.81
C PRO A 143 15.33 -34.49 -45.84
#